data_AF-A0A1H9X0Q2-F1
#
_entry.id   AF-A0A1H9X0Q2-F1
#
_cell.length_a   1.000
_cell.length_b   1.000
_cell.length_c   1.000
_cell.angle_alpha   90.00
_cell.angle_beta   90.00
_cell.angle_gamma   90.00
#
_symmetry.space_group_name_H-M   'P 1'
#
loop_
_entity.id
_entity.type
_entity.pdbx_description
1 polymer ?
#
loop_
_entity_poly.entity_id
_entity_poly.type
_entity_poly.pdbx_seq_one_letter_code
_entity_poly.pdbx_strand_id
1 'polypeptide(L)'
;MSSHEDPSAPLQGAPSKNTERKLKNETRTQLISFLLMIFITSMAFISIGSDAVPNGFAIPFILMLAGVQVVLQLYFFMHMNEKGTGWINVMIWSGLFVAALTVGALMFLIGEVKY
;
A
#
# COMPACT_ATOMS: atom_id res chain seq x y z
N MET A 1 0.81 2.55 -47.89
CA MET A 1 0.62 3.31 -46.64
C MET A 1 0.35 2.30 -45.52
N SER A 2 1.43 1.84 -44.88
CA SER A 2 1.41 0.77 -43.87
C SER A 2 1.36 1.39 -42.48
N SER A 3 0.19 1.28 -41.85
CA SER A 3 -0.15 1.72 -40.49
C SER A 3 0.43 0.80 -39.41
N HIS A 4 1.73 0.53 -39.48
CA HIS A 4 2.48 -0.12 -38.40
C HIS A 4 3.44 0.91 -37.79
N GLU A 5 2.87 1.91 -37.12
CA GLU A 5 3.59 2.80 -36.20
C GLU A 5 3.56 2.18 -34.81
N ASP A 6 4.75 2.01 -34.22
CA ASP A 6 4.97 1.20 -33.03
C ASP A 6 4.26 1.75 -31.78
N PRO A 7 3.61 0.90 -30.97
CA PRO A 7 2.67 1.27 -29.91
C PRO A 7 3.28 1.76 -28.59
N SER A 8 4.59 1.99 -28.45
CA SER A 8 5.19 2.44 -27.15
C SER A 8 6.50 3.25 -27.20
N ALA A 9 7.00 3.71 -28.36
CA ALA A 9 8.37 4.24 -28.46
C ALA A 9 8.66 5.60 -27.76
N PRO A 10 9.80 5.71 -27.05
CA PRO A 10 10.73 6.84 -27.24
C PRO A 10 12.13 6.36 -27.64
N LEU A 11 12.63 6.80 -28.80
CA LEU A 11 13.88 6.35 -29.44
C LEU A 11 14.92 7.49 -29.65
N GLN A 12 14.80 8.62 -28.93
CA GLN A 12 15.25 10.00 -29.28
C GLN A 12 14.11 10.79 -29.90
N GLY A 13 13.35 11.45 -29.03
CA GLY A 13 12.23 12.30 -29.39
C GLY A 13 11.45 12.62 -28.13
N ALA A 14 11.15 13.89 -27.90
CA ALA A 14 10.40 14.34 -26.73
C ALA A 14 9.12 13.52 -26.56
N PRO A 15 8.73 13.19 -25.31
CA PRO A 15 7.58 12.33 -25.05
C PRO A 15 6.32 12.87 -25.74
N SER A 16 5.56 11.99 -26.38
CA SER A 16 4.27 12.35 -26.97
C SER A 16 3.34 12.87 -25.87
N LYS A 17 2.62 13.98 -26.15
CA LYS A 17 1.76 14.69 -25.20
C LYS A 17 0.71 13.80 -24.51
N ASN A 18 0.37 12.66 -25.11
CA ASN A 18 -0.57 11.68 -24.55
C ASN A 18 0.05 10.80 -23.45
N THR A 19 1.34 10.45 -23.55
CA THR A 19 2.05 9.67 -22.54
C THR A 19 2.29 10.51 -21.27
N GLU A 20 2.69 11.77 -21.44
CA GLU A 20 2.82 12.70 -20.30
C GLU A 20 1.49 12.92 -19.56
N ARG A 21 0.37 12.97 -20.29
CA ARG A 21 -0.97 13.10 -19.69
C ARG A 21 -1.38 11.87 -18.90
N LYS A 22 -1.09 10.66 -19.40
CA LYS A 22 -1.34 9.40 -18.69
C LYS A 22 -0.50 9.31 -17.41
N LEU A 23 0.80 9.56 -17.51
CA LEU A 23 1.70 9.56 -16.35
C LEU A 23 1.28 10.57 -15.27
N LYS A 24 0.85 11.77 -15.67
CA LYS A 24 0.36 12.78 -14.72
C LYS A 24 -0.90 12.34 -13.98
N ASN A 25 -1.80 11.63 -14.63
CA ASN A 25 -3.03 11.14 -14.00
C ASN A 25 -2.75 9.98 -13.04
N GLU A 26 -1.87 9.04 -13.42
CA GLU A 26 -1.44 7.94 -12.56
C GLU A 26 -0.70 8.45 -11.31
N THR A 27 0.23 9.39 -11.50
CA THR A 27 0.98 10.01 -10.39
C THR A 27 0.04 10.75 -9.43
N ARG A 28 -1.00 11.43 -9.95
CA ARG A 28 -2.00 12.12 -9.10
C ARG A 28 -2.78 11.13 -8.24
N THR A 29 -3.22 10.02 -8.82
CA THR A 29 -3.95 8.99 -8.08
C THR A 29 -3.09 8.36 -6.98
N GLN A 30 -1.83 8.07 -7.29
CA GLN A 30 -0.87 7.56 -6.30
C GLN A 30 -0.60 8.61 -5.19
N LEU A 31 -0.47 9.89 -5.54
CA LEU A 31 -0.26 10.97 -4.59
C LEU A 31 -1.47 11.20 -3.67
N ILE A 32 -2.69 11.14 -4.19
CA ILE A 32 -3.93 11.24 -3.39
C ILE A 32 -3.99 10.11 -2.37
N SER A 33 -3.66 8.89 -2.81
CA SER A 33 -3.64 7.70 -1.97
C SER A 33 -2.59 7.80 -0.86
N PHE A 34 -1.41 8.33 -1.19
CA PHE A 34 -0.33 8.59 -0.24
C PHE A 34 -0.73 9.63 0.82
N LEU A 35 -1.35 10.73 0.40
CA LEU A 35 -1.83 11.76 1.31
C LEU A 35 -2.97 11.25 2.21
N LEU A 36 -3.85 10.38 1.70
CA LEU A 36 -4.90 9.73 2.49
C LEU A 36 -4.30 8.87 3.62
N MET A 37 -3.23 8.11 3.35
CA MET A 37 -2.55 7.29 4.37
C MET A 37 -1.93 8.16 5.47
N ILE A 38 -1.24 9.24 5.09
CA ILE A 38 -0.68 10.21 6.05
C ILE A 38 -1.79 10.87 6.87
N PHE A 39 -2.93 11.19 6.25
CA PHE A 39 -4.08 11.75 6.95
C PHE A 39 -4.63 10.79 8.01
N ILE A 40 -4.88 9.53 7.67
CA ILE A 40 -5.42 8.55 8.63
C ILE A 40 -4.41 8.25 9.75
N THR A 41 -3.12 8.13 9.43
CA THR A 41 -2.08 7.89 10.46
C THR A 41 -1.87 9.09 11.38
N SER A 42 -1.85 10.31 10.85
CA SER A 42 -1.75 11.51 11.69
C SER A 42 -2.95 11.66 12.62
N MET A 43 -4.16 11.34 12.15
CA MET A 43 -5.37 11.33 12.98
C MET A 43 -5.27 10.31 14.13
N ALA A 44 -4.69 9.13 13.87
CA ALA A 44 -4.39 8.14 14.91
C ALA A 44 -3.40 8.68 15.95
N PHE A 45 -2.26 9.23 15.50
CA PHE A 45 -1.24 9.78 16.40
C PHE A 45 -1.74 10.95 17.24
N ILE A 46 -2.57 11.84 16.68
CA ILE A 46 -3.17 12.94 17.42
C ILE A 46 -4.14 12.41 18.50
N SER A 47 -4.95 11.40 18.15
CA SER A 47 -5.88 10.76 19.08
C SER A 47 -5.15 10.16 20.29
N ILE A 48 -4.02 9.49 20.07
CA ILE A 48 -3.22 8.87 21.14
C ILE A 48 -2.37 9.91 21.89
N GLY A 49 -1.71 10.82 21.18
CA GLY A 49 -0.77 11.79 21.73
C GLY A 49 -1.43 12.90 22.55
N SER A 50 -2.76 13.04 22.47
CA SER A 50 -3.53 13.96 23.32
C SER A 50 -3.77 13.43 24.75
N ASP A 51 -3.26 12.23 25.10
CA ASP A 51 -3.48 11.53 26.39
C ASP A 51 -4.97 11.39 26.79
N ALA A 52 -5.90 11.61 25.85
CA ALA A 52 -7.33 11.46 26.05
C ALA A 52 -7.74 10.00 26.36
N VAL A 53 -6.81 9.06 26.19
CA VAL A 53 -7.03 7.61 26.26
C VAL A 53 -6.00 6.97 27.19
N PRO A 54 -6.42 6.23 28.23
CA PRO A 54 -5.49 5.50 29.10
C PRO A 54 -4.63 4.50 28.33
N ASN A 55 -3.36 4.34 28.73
CA ASN A 55 -2.38 3.45 28.10
C ASN A 55 -2.88 2.01 27.88
N GLY A 56 -3.75 1.51 28.78
CA GLY A 56 -4.37 0.18 28.63
C GLY A 56 -5.30 0.04 27.43
N PHE A 57 -5.90 1.14 26.95
CA PHE A 57 -6.76 1.16 25.75
C PHE A 57 -5.98 1.62 24.51
N ALA A 58 -4.96 2.46 24.67
CA ALA A 58 -4.16 2.98 23.56
C ALA A 58 -3.45 1.84 22.77
N ILE A 59 -2.87 0.85 23.47
CA ILE A 59 -2.14 -0.26 22.83
C ILE A 59 -3.01 -1.08 21.87
N PRO A 60 -4.16 -1.65 22.28
CA PRO A 60 -5.02 -2.41 21.36
C PRO A 60 -5.63 -1.51 20.25
N PHE A 61 -5.91 -0.25 20.55
CA PHE A 61 -6.41 0.72 19.57
C PHE A 61 -5.40 0.99 18.45
N ILE A 62 -4.12 1.19 18.79
CA ILE A 62 -3.03 1.34 17.81
C ILE A 62 -2.86 0.09 16.97
N LEU A 63 -2.89 -1.10 17.58
CA LEU A 63 -2.75 -2.36 16.86
C LEU A 63 -3.91 -2.57 15.86
N MET A 64 -5.13 -2.19 16.23
CA MET A 64 -6.28 -2.21 15.33
C MET A 64 -6.08 -1.23 14.15
N LEU A 65 -5.63 -0.01 14.43
CA LEU A 65 -5.32 0.98 13.40
C LEU A 65 -4.16 0.55 12.50
N ALA A 66 -3.14 -0.11 13.05
CA ALA A 66 -2.04 -0.70 12.29
C ALA A 66 -2.54 -1.79 11.33
N GLY A 67 -3.49 -2.62 11.76
CA GLY A 67 -4.16 -3.60 10.88
C GLY A 67 -4.91 -2.93 9.72
N VAL A 68 -5.68 -1.87 10.00
CA VAL A 68 -6.35 -1.07 8.96
C VAL A 68 -5.32 -0.44 8.00
N GLN A 69 -4.20 0.04 8.51
CA GLN A 69 -3.11 0.57 7.69
C GLN A 69 -2.53 -0.49 6.76
N VAL A 70 -2.27 -1.71 7.23
CA VAL A 70 -1.78 -2.80 6.37
C VAL A 70 -2.77 -3.12 5.24
N VAL A 71 -4.07 -3.16 5.54
CA VAL A 71 -5.10 -3.40 4.51
C VAL A 71 -5.19 -2.26 3.51
N LEU A 72 -5.21 -1.01 3.96
CA LEU A 72 -5.22 0.16 3.08
C LEU A 72 -3.95 0.28 2.26
N GLN A 73 -2.80 -0.07 2.83
CA GLN A 73 -1.53 -0.12 2.09
C GLN A 73 -1.61 -1.17 0.99
N LEU A 74 -2.06 -2.40 1.28
CA LEU A 74 -2.23 -3.43 0.26
C LEU A 74 -3.27 -3.04 -0.81
N TYR A 75 -4.38 -2.42 -0.42
CA TYR A 75 -5.43 -1.98 -1.34
C TYR A 75 -4.99 -0.82 -2.26
N PHE A 76 -4.21 0.14 -1.76
CA PHE A 76 -3.76 1.28 -2.57
C PHE A 76 -2.47 1.01 -3.34
N PHE A 77 -1.55 0.20 -2.81
CA PHE A 77 -0.40 -0.31 -3.58
C PHE A 77 -0.88 -1.11 -4.80
N MET A 78 -2.10 -1.64 -4.69
CA MET A 78 -2.77 -2.36 -5.73
C MET A 78 -3.95 -1.57 -6.26
N HIS A 79 -3.66 -0.56 -7.07
CA HIS A 79 -4.65 0.08 -7.92
C HIS A 79 -5.26 -0.99 -8.88
N MET A 80 -6.21 -1.79 -8.39
CA MET A 80 -6.96 -2.82 -9.11
C MET A 80 -7.95 -2.18 -10.09
N ASN A 81 -7.48 -1.24 -10.90
CA ASN A 81 -8.26 -0.69 -11.99
C ASN A 81 -7.78 -1.18 -13.36
N GLU A 82 -6.99 -2.24 -13.40
CA GLU A 82 -6.73 -2.99 -14.64
C GLU A 82 -7.35 -4.39 -14.54
N LYS A 83 -8.47 -4.52 -15.26
CA LYS A 83 -9.28 -5.72 -15.42
C LYS A 83 -8.41 -6.85 -15.98
N GLY A 84 -8.04 -7.84 -15.15
CA GLY A 84 -7.44 -9.07 -15.63
C GLY A 84 -6.59 -9.87 -14.63
N THR A 85 -6.18 -9.28 -13.51
CA THR A 85 -5.05 -9.88 -12.77
C THR A 85 -5.46 -10.70 -11.56
N GLY A 86 -6.15 -11.82 -11.79
CA GLY A 86 -6.37 -12.85 -10.76
C GLY A 86 -5.05 -13.34 -10.13
N TRP A 87 -3.95 -13.24 -10.88
CA TRP A 87 -2.62 -13.63 -10.41
C TRP A 87 -2.00 -12.68 -9.39
N ILE A 88 -2.32 -11.39 -9.50
CA ILE A 88 -1.89 -10.38 -8.54
C ILE A 88 -2.61 -10.58 -7.19
N ASN A 89 -3.90 -10.91 -7.21
CA ASN A 89 -4.65 -11.18 -5.98
C ASN A 89 -4.10 -12.40 -5.23
N VAL A 90 -3.74 -13.47 -5.95
CA VAL A 90 -3.10 -14.65 -5.34
C VAL A 90 -1.74 -14.30 -4.73
N MET A 91 -0.94 -13.46 -5.39
CA MET A 91 0.37 -13.05 -4.87
C MET A 91 0.27 -12.16 -3.61
N ILE A 92 -0.78 -11.36 -3.47
CA ILE A 92 -1.04 -10.57 -2.25
C ILE A 92 -1.49 -11.46 -1.11
N TRP A 93 -2.46 -12.35 -1.36
CA TRP A 93 -2.93 -13.26 -0.33
C TRP A 93 -1.82 -14.20 0.14
N SER A 94 -0.97 -14.68 -0.77
CA SER A 94 0.21 -15.47 -0.41
C SER A 94 1.28 -14.65 0.31
N GLY A 95 1.54 -13.42 -0.12
CA GLY A 95 2.46 -12.51 0.56
C GLY A 95 2.01 -12.17 1.98
N LEU A 96 0.72 -11.88 2.17
CA LEU A 96 0.13 -11.65 3.49
C LEU A 96 0.21 -12.90 4.37
N PHE A 97 -0.05 -14.08 3.81
CA PHE A 97 0.06 -15.35 4.51
C PHE A 97 1.50 -15.62 4.98
N VAL A 98 2.48 -15.45 4.11
CA VAL A 98 3.91 -15.64 4.45
C VAL A 98 4.38 -14.61 5.48
N ALA A 99 3.95 -13.36 5.34
CA ALA A 99 4.28 -12.31 6.31
C ALA A 99 3.69 -12.61 7.70
N ALA A 100 2.42 -13.01 7.76
CA ALA A 100 1.77 -13.41 9.01
C ALA A 100 2.48 -14.62 9.65
N LEU A 101 2.84 -15.63 8.85
CA LEU A 101 3.52 -16.83 9.31
C LEU A 101 4.93 -16.50 9.83
N THR A 102 5.66 -15.61 9.14
CA THR A 102 7.01 -15.19 9.55
C THR A 102 6.97 -14.37 10.85
N VAL A 103 6.05 -13.41 10.97
CA VAL A 103 5.89 -12.64 12.21
C VAL A 103 5.47 -13.55 13.36
N GLY A 104 4.54 -14.48 13.13
CA GLY A 104 4.12 -15.47 14.12
C GLY A 104 5.27 -16.39 14.56
N ALA A 105 6.05 -16.89 13.61
CA ALA A 105 7.21 -17.74 13.89
C ALA A 105 8.32 -16.98 14.66
N LEU A 106 8.58 -15.72 14.31
CA LEU A 106 9.55 -14.88 15.02
C LEU A 106 9.08 -14.53 16.43
N MET A 107 7.80 -14.19 16.61
CA MET A 107 7.20 -13.98 17.93
C MET A 107 7.30 -15.24 18.79
N PHE A 108 7.01 -16.41 18.22
CA PHE A 108 7.13 -17.69 18.91
C PHE A 108 8.58 -17.99 19.30
N LEU A 109 9.54 -17.81 18.38
CA LEU A 109 10.96 -18.05 18.63
C LEU A 109 11.52 -17.08 19.68
N ILE A 110 11.20 -15.80 19.62
CA ILE A 110 11.63 -14.82 20.64
C ILE A 110 10.96 -15.12 21.99
N GLY A 111 9.71 -15.61 21.98
CA GLY A 111 9.00 -16.09 23.17
C GLY A 111 9.75 -17.25 23.84
N GLU A 112 10.18 -18.25 23.07
CA GLU A 112 10.98 -19.39 23.56
C GLU A 112 12.39 -18.98 24.02
N VAL A 113 13.00 -17.96 23.42
CA VAL A 113 14.37 -17.53 23.78
C VAL A 113 14.39 -16.61 25.01
N LYS A 114 13.26 -16.01 25.37
CA LYS A 114 13.14 -15.06 26.49
C LYS A 114 12.58 -15.68 27.78
N TYR A 115 12.25 -16.98 27.75
CA TYR A 115 11.91 -17.81 28.92
C TYR A 115 12.84 -19.03 28.99
#